data_AF-A0A6G2DEK8-F1
#
_entry.id   AF-A0A6G2DEK8-F1
#
_cell.length_a   1.000
_cell.length_b   1.000
_cell.length_c   1.000
_cell.angle_alpha   90.00
_cell.angle_beta   90.00
_cell.angle_gamma   90.00
#
_symmetry.space_group_name_H-M   'P 1'
#
loop_
_entity.id
_entity.type
_entity.pdbx_description
1 polymer ?
#
loop_
_entity_poly.entity_id
_entity_poly.type
_entity_poly.pdbx_seq_one_letter_code
_entity_poly.pdbx_strand_id
1 'polypeptide(L)'
;INDQNTNAIFGKEWRTLYGQDYITDQMLGNDFQIAGPAFYQVNTEMAEKLYQTAIDFAELKKDDVVIDAYSGIGTIGLSVAKHVKEVYGVELIPEAVENSKKNAQLNNISNAHYVCDTAENAMKNWLKDGIQPTVILVDPPRKGLT
;
A
#
# COMPACT_ATOMS: atom_id res chain seq x y z
N ILE A 1 -3.99 0.39 -22.73
CA ILE A 1 -4.70 0.17 -24.01
C ILE A 1 -5.92 -0.68 -23.70
N ASN A 2 -7.11 -0.15 -23.94
CA ASN A 2 -8.37 -0.86 -23.76
C ASN A 2 -9.11 -0.84 -25.10
N ASP A 3 -9.31 -2.01 -25.70
CA ASP A 3 -10.02 -2.22 -26.96
C ASP A 3 -11.43 -2.80 -26.74
N GLN A 4 -11.84 -2.98 -25.47
CA GLN A 4 -13.10 -3.59 -25.08
C GLN A 4 -14.20 -2.54 -24.85
N ASN A 5 -15.43 -2.83 -25.28
CA ASN A 5 -16.60 -1.99 -24.98
C ASN A 5 -17.19 -2.35 -23.60
N THR A 6 -16.53 -1.90 -22.53
CA THR A 6 -16.94 -2.14 -21.15
C THR A 6 -16.84 -0.86 -20.33
N ASN A 7 -17.35 -0.87 -19.08
CA ASN A 7 -17.22 0.25 -18.15
C ASN A 7 -15.81 0.38 -17.53
N ALA A 8 -14.89 -0.55 -17.82
CA ALA A 8 -13.52 -0.44 -17.37
C ALA A 8 -12.79 0.63 -18.19
N ILE A 9 -12.08 1.54 -17.52
CA ILE A 9 -11.28 2.57 -18.20
C ILE A 9 -9.99 1.94 -18.76
N PHE A 10 -9.29 1.16 -17.93
CA PHE A 10 -8.02 0.54 -18.28
C PHE A 10 -8.19 -0.86 -18.88
N GLY A 11 -7.30 -1.19 -19.81
CA GLY A 11 -7.13 -2.54 -20.35
C GLY A 11 -5.81 -3.15 -19.86
N LYS A 12 -5.45 -4.32 -20.39
CA LYS A 12 -4.34 -5.12 -19.86
C LYS A 12 -2.94 -4.66 -20.30
N GLU A 13 -2.87 -3.90 -21.40
CA GLU A 13 -1.59 -3.52 -22.00
C GLU A 13 -1.23 -2.07 -21.70
N TRP A 14 0.00 -1.82 -21.28
CA TRP A 14 0.56 -0.50 -21.00
C TRP A 14 1.79 -0.25 -21.86
N ARG A 15 1.94 0.97 -22.38
CA ARG A 15 3.10 1.38 -23.19
C ARG A 15 3.50 2.80 -22.85
N THR A 16 4.78 2.99 -22.52
CA THR A 16 5.38 4.31 -22.30
C THR A 16 5.70 4.94 -23.65
N LEU A 17 5.06 6.07 -23.97
CA LEU A 17 5.32 6.78 -25.22
C LEU A 17 6.52 7.74 -25.09
N TYR A 18 6.74 8.28 -23.89
CA TYR A 18 7.82 9.21 -23.60
C TYR A 18 8.10 9.25 -22.09
N GLY A 19 9.36 9.41 -21.70
CA GLY A 19 9.75 9.60 -20.30
C GLY A 19 9.62 8.34 -19.45
N GLN A 20 9.12 8.51 -18.22
CA GLN A 20 8.93 7.44 -17.23
C GLN A 20 7.50 6.90 -17.27
N ASP A 21 7.34 5.67 -16.83
CA ASP A 21 6.05 4.98 -16.65
C ASP A 21 5.39 5.26 -15.28
N TYR A 22 6.01 6.13 -14.48
CA TYR A 22 5.52 6.59 -13.18
C TYR A 22 5.79 8.09 -13.00
N ILE A 23 5.10 8.68 -12.02
CA ILE A 23 5.44 9.97 -11.43
C ILE A 23 5.94 9.77 -10.00
N THR A 24 6.65 10.75 -9.44
CA THR A 24 7.01 10.75 -8.02
C THR A 24 6.26 11.88 -7.33
N ASP A 25 5.56 11.55 -6.24
CA ASP A 25 4.90 12.51 -5.36
C ASP A 25 5.24 12.22 -3.89
N GLN A 26 5.05 13.20 -3.02
CA GLN A 26 5.37 13.10 -1.60
C GLN A 26 4.12 13.02 -0.73
N MET A 27 4.15 12.15 0.27
CA MET A 27 3.09 12.08 1.28
C MET A 27 3.67 11.68 2.64
N LEU A 28 3.32 12.43 3.68
CA LEU A 28 3.83 12.26 5.05
C LEU A 28 5.37 12.20 5.15
N GLY A 29 6.05 12.88 4.23
CA GLY A 29 7.51 12.97 4.15
C GLY A 29 8.19 11.78 3.47
N ASN A 30 7.44 10.88 2.85
CA ASN A 30 7.95 9.79 2.02
C ASN A 30 7.71 10.08 0.53
N ASP A 31 8.65 9.69 -0.33
CA ASP A 31 8.52 9.72 -1.78
C ASP A 31 7.81 8.46 -2.29
N PHE A 32 6.82 8.62 -3.17
CA PHE A 32 6.09 7.50 -3.78
C PHE A 32 6.16 7.58 -5.29
N GLN A 33 6.63 6.50 -5.92
CA GLN A 33 6.45 6.25 -7.34
C GLN A 33 5.03 5.74 -7.60
N ILE A 34 4.32 6.43 -8.49
CA ILE A 34 2.92 6.20 -8.82
C ILE A 34 2.84 5.86 -10.31
N ALA A 35 2.59 4.59 -10.62
CA ALA A 35 2.35 4.14 -11.99
C ALA A 35 0.92 4.52 -12.45
N GLY A 36 0.70 4.59 -13.76
CA GLY A 36 -0.60 4.92 -14.35
C GLY A 36 -1.82 4.13 -13.80
N PRO A 37 -1.77 2.80 -13.64
CA PRO A 37 -2.88 2.01 -13.07
C PRO A 37 -2.97 2.05 -11.54
N ALA A 38 -1.95 2.58 -10.86
CA ALA A 38 -1.88 2.50 -9.41
C ALA A 38 -2.96 3.38 -8.76
N PHE A 39 -3.57 2.87 -7.69
CA PHE A 39 -4.44 3.69 -6.87
C PHE A 39 -3.59 4.64 -6.02
N TYR A 40 -3.92 5.92 -6.09
CA TYR A 40 -3.33 6.97 -5.26
C TYR A 40 -4.43 7.96 -4.87
N GLN A 41 -4.33 8.52 -3.66
CA GLN A 41 -5.33 9.45 -3.16
C GLN A 41 -5.29 10.75 -3.99
N VAL A 42 -6.41 11.10 -4.61
CA VAL A 42 -6.49 12.29 -5.49
C VAL A 42 -6.41 13.62 -4.74
N ASN A 43 -6.56 13.60 -3.41
CA ASN A 43 -6.44 14.76 -2.55
C ASN A 43 -5.41 14.47 -1.46
N THR A 44 -4.13 14.71 -1.78
CA THR A 44 -3.00 14.43 -0.91
C THR A 44 -3.11 15.15 0.43
N GLU A 45 -3.50 16.43 0.45
CA GLU A 45 -3.61 17.22 1.70
C GLU A 45 -4.59 16.60 2.70
N MET A 46 -5.71 16.07 2.21
CA MET A 46 -6.69 15.41 3.07
C MET A 46 -6.32 13.96 3.39
N ALA A 47 -5.63 13.27 2.47
CA ALA A 47 -5.11 11.93 2.71
C ALA A 47 -4.07 11.94 3.84
N GLU A 48 -3.19 12.93 3.88
CA GLU A 48 -2.23 13.08 4.98
C GLU A 48 -2.93 13.25 6.33
N LYS A 49 -3.95 14.09 6.41
CA LYS A 49 -4.75 14.28 7.63
C LYS A 49 -5.50 13.00 8.03
N LEU A 50 -6.04 12.28 7.06
CA LEU A 50 -6.73 11.00 7.28
C LEU A 50 -5.76 9.96 7.86
N TYR A 51 -4.59 9.80 7.25
CA TYR A 51 -3.57 8.86 7.69
C TYR A 51 -2.99 9.26 9.05
N GLN A 52 -2.74 10.54 9.29
CA GLN A 52 -2.32 11.02 10.60
C GLN A 52 -3.36 10.70 11.68
N THR A 53 -4.65 10.89 11.38
CA THR A 53 -5.74 10.55 12.32
C THR A 53 -5.75 9.05 12.63
N ALA A 54 -5.57 8.18 11.63
CA ALA A 54 -5.50 6.74 11.83
C ALA A 54 -4.28 6.33 12.68
N ILE A 55 -3.13 6.98 12.45
CA ILE A 55 -1.89 6.78 13.22
C ILE A 55 -2.11 7.19 14.68
N ASP A 56 -2.72 8.35 14.91
CA ASP A 56 -2.97 8.89 16.25
C ASP A 56 -3.95 8.00 17.02
N PHE A 57 -4.98 7.46 16.35
CA PHE A 57 -5.95 6.54 16.96
C PHE A 57 -5.37 5.16 17.25
N ALA A 58 -4.43 4.69 16.44
CA ALA A 58 -3.78 3.41 16.64
C ALA A 58 -2.76 3.42 17.79
N GLU A 59 -2.39 4.59 18.31
CA GLU A 59 -1.43 4.77 19.41
C GLU A 59 -0.14 3.94 19.21
N LEU A 60 0.39 3.97 17.98
CA LEU A 60 1.46 3.09 17.52
C LEU A 60 2.73 3.20 18.38
N LYS A 61 3.30 2.05 18.71
CA LYS A 61 4.54 1.88 19.47
C LYS A 61 5.61 1.20 18.64
N LYS A 62 6.87 1.38 19.05
CA LYS A 62 8.05 0.84 18.36
C LYS A 62 8.12 -0.68 18.32
N ASP A 63 7.39 -1.37 19.20
CA ASP A 63 7.29 -2.81 19.28
C ASP A 63 6.09 -3.39 18.52
N ASP A 64 5.20 -2.53 17.98
CA ASP A 64 4.03 -2.97 17.26
C ASP A 64 4.36 -3.65 15.93
N VAL A 65 3.55 -4.65 15.60
CA VAL A 65 3.57 -5.33 14.31
C VAL A 65 2.28 -4.98 13.61
N VAL A 66 2.38 -4.23 12.52
CA VAL A 66 1.23 -3.70 11.78
C VAL A 66 0.96 -4.56 10.55
N ILE A 67 -0.30 -4.93 10.35
CA ILE A 67 -0.78 -5.42 9.06
C ILE A 67 -1.42 -4.27 8.29
N ASP A 68 -0.97 -4.03 7.06
CA ASP A 68 -1.56 -3.11 6.10
C ASP A 68 -2.33 -3.94 5.04
N ALA A 69 -3.63 -4.08 5.23
CA ALA A 69 -4.49 -4.85 4.34
C ALA A 69 -5.08 -3.95 3.25
N TYR A 70 -5.00 -4.42 2.00
CA TYR A 70 -5.29 -3.64 0.79
C TYR A 70 -4.30 -2.49 0.60
N SER A 71 -3.02 -2.81 0.78
CA SER A 71 -1.94 -1.83 0.89
C SER A 71 -1.66 -0.99 -0.36
N GLY A 72 -2.18 -1.38 -1.54
CA GLY A 72 -1.93 -0.66 -2.78
C GLY A 72 -0.43 -0.49 -3.05
N ILE A 73 0.01 0.76 -3.26
CA ILE A 73 1.44 1.10 -3.44
C ILE A 73 2.19 1.32 -2.11
N GLY A 74 1.59 0.94 -0.99
CA GLY A 74 2.19 0.98 0.35
C GLY A 74 2.10 2.33 1.06
N THR A 75 1.16 3.21 0.67
CA THR A 75 1.09 4.57 1.23
C THR A 75 0.91 4.60 2.74
N ILE A 76 0.00 3.80 3.28
CA ILE A 76 -0.28 3.72 4.72
C ILE A 76 0.86 3.01 5.44
N GLY A 77 1.18 1.78 5.03
CA GLY A 77 2.24 0.97 5.63
C GLY A 77 3.60 1.68 5.70
N LEU A 78 4.04 2.33 4.61
CA LEU A 78 5.31 3.05 4.59
C LEU A 78 5.29 4.32 5.44
N SER A 79 4.13 4.96 5.59
CA SER A 79 3.97 6.13 6.48
C SER A 79 4.11 5.76 7.96
N VAL A 80 3.65 4.56 8.34
CA VAL A 80 3.73 4.06 9.72
C VAL A 80 5.01 3.29 10.03
N ALA A 81 5.74 2.82 9.01
CA ALA A 81 6.93 1.99 9.15
C ALA A 81 7.99 2.58 10.09
N LYS A 82 8.15 3.91 10.09
CA LYS A 82 9.10 4.61 10.98
C LYS A 82 8.70 4.58 12.46
N HIS A 83 7.45 4.25 12.79
CA HIS A 83 6.89 4.27 14.14
C HIS A 83 6.78 2.88 14.79
N VAL A 84 6.87 1.81 13.99
CA VAL A 84 6.56 0.44 14.41
C VAL A 84 7.73 -0.51 14.20
N LYS A 85 7.61 -1.74 14.69
CA LYS A 85 8.64 -2.77 14.56
C LYS A 85 8.69 -3.30 13.12
N GLU A 86 7.57 -3.81 12.64
CA GLU A 86 7.43 -4.41 11.31
C GLU A 86 6.07 -4.03 10.72
N VAL A 87 6.05 -3.89 9.39
CA VAL A 87 4.83 -3.68 8.60
C VAL A 87 4.68 -4.84 7.62
N TYR A 88 3.52 -5.46 7.61
CA TYR A 88 3.15 -6.56 6.71
C TYR A 88 2.01 -6.12 5.81
N GLY A 89 2.33 -5.77 4.57
CA GLY A 89 1.37 -5.34 3.57
C GLY A 89 0.88 -6.50 2.70
N VAL A 90 -0.43 -6.52 2.43
CA VAL A 90 -1.05 -7.45 1.47
C VAL A 90 -1.83 -6.68 0.42
N GLU A 91 -1.63 -7.06 -0.83
CA GLU A 91 -2.30 -6.46 -1.99
C GLU A 91 -2.56 -7.55 -3.05
N LEU A 92 -3.66 -7.44 -3.78
CA LEU A 92 -4.07 -8.39 -4.81
C LEU A 92 -3.41 -8.14 -6.16
N ILE A 93 -3.03 -6.88 -6.44
CA ILE A 93 -2.45 -6.47 -7.72
C ILE A 93 -0.92 -6.58 -7.65
N PRO A 94 -0.29 -7.47 -8.45
CA PRO A 94 1.16 -7.66 -8.45
C PRO A 94 1.96 -6.38 -8.72
N GLU A 95 1.49 -5.57 -9.67
CA GLU A 95 2.12 -4.29 -10.03
C GLU A 95 2.13 -3.28 -8.86
N ALA A 96 1.09 -3.30 -8.02
CA ALA A 96 1.02 -2.46 -6.83
C ALA A 96 1.98 -2.97 -5.74
N VAL A 97 2.09 -4.29 -5.57
CA VAL A 97 3.09 -4.92 -4.68
C VAL A 97 4.53 -4.63 -5.11
N GLU A 98 4.80 -4.60 -6.42
CA GLU A 98 6.11 -4.19 -6.92
C GLU A 98 6.39 -2.71 -6.64
N ASN A 99 5.39 -1.84 -6.82
CA ASN A 99 5.51 -0.43 -6.48
C ASN A 99 5.72 -0.23 -4.97
N SER A 100 5.01 -0.94 -4.10
CA SER A 100 5.20 -0.80 -2.66
C SER A 100 6.60 -1.21 -2.21
N LYS A 101 7.16 -2.27 -2.81
CA LYS A 101 8.57 -2.66 -2.59
C LYS A 101 9.56 -1.61 -3.09
N LYS A 102 9.32 -1.04 -4.28
CA LYS A 102 10.15 0.06 -4.82
C LYS A 102 10.07 1.30 -3.93
N ASN A 103 8.87 1.66 -3.44
CA ASN A 103 8.65 2.78 -2.54
C ASN A 103 9.31 2.56 -1.18
N ALA A 104 9.28 1.32 -0.66
CA ALA A 104 10.02 0.98 0.55
C ALA A 104 11.53 1.23 0.37
N GLN A 105 12.09 0.74 -0.73
CA GLN A 105 13.50 0.95 -1.06
C GLN A 105 13.85 2.42 -1.28
N LEU A 106 12.99 3.17 -1.99
CA LEU A 106 13.16 4.60 -2.25
C LEU A 106 13.29 5.41 -0.96
N ASN A 107 12.51 5.06 0.06
CA ASN A 107 12.51 5.73 1.36
C ASN A 107 13.48 5.09 2.38
N ASN A 108 14.31 4.14 1.96
CA ASN A 108 15.21 3.38 2.85
C ASN A 108 14.48 2.68 4.02
N ILE A 109 13.26 2.22 3.77
CA ILE A 109 12.43 1.48 4.72
C ILE A 109 12.72 -0.02 4.55
N SER A 110 13.31 -0.64 5.58
CA SER A 110 13.69 -2.06 5.57
C SER A 110 12.74 -2.98 6.34
N ASN A 111 11.84 -2.42 7.14
CA ASN A 111 10.90 -3.15 8.01
C ASN A 111 9.47 -3.22 7.44
N ALA A 112 9.34 -3.09 6.11
CA ALA A 112 8.05 -3.21 5.41
C ALA A 112 8.11 -4.36 4.40
N HIS A 113 7.24 -5.35 4.58
CA HIS A 113 7.19 -6.59 3.80
C HIS A 113 5.87 -6.67 3.05
N TYR A 114 5.92 -6.86 1.74
CA TYR A 114 4.72 -6.91 0.90
C TYR A 114 4.55 -8.26 0.19
N VAL A 115 3.33 -8.80 0.26
CA VAL A 115 2.93 -10.05 -0.40
C VAL A 115 1.79 -9.80 -1.38
N CYS A 116 1.82 -10.54 -2.49
CA CYS A 116 0.74 -10.54 -3.47
C CYS A 116 -0.21 -11.71 -3.19
N ASP A 117 -1.27 -11.48 -2.44
CA ASP A 117 -2.24 -12.51 -2.05
C ASP A 117 -3.56 -11.87 -1.61
N THR A 118 -4.57 -12.69 -1.31
CA THR A 118 -5.75 -12.21 -0.58
C THR A 118 -5.38 -11.92 0.88
N ALA A 119 -6.04 -10.93 1.48
CA ALA A 119 -5.81 -10.58 2.88
C ALA A 119 -5.96 -11.80 3.81
N GLU A 120 -6.95 -12.64 3.55
CA GLU A 120 -7.23 -13.86 4.32
C GLU A 120 -6.08 -14.87 4.26
N ASN A 121 -5.52 -15.10 3.07
CA ASN A 121 -4.43 -16.06 2.89
C ASN A 121 -3.13 -15.53 3.48
N ALA A 122 -2.82 -14.25 3.26
CA ALA A 122 -1.65 -13.60 3.84
C ALA A 122 -1.68 -13.68 5.37
N MET A 123 -2.80 -13.31 6.00
CA MET A 123 -2.98 -13.41 7.45
C MET A 123 -2.84 -14.85 7.96
N LYS A 124 -3.42 -15.84 7.26
CA LYS A 124 -3.27 -17.26 7.61
C LYS A 124 -1.82 -17.73 7.54
N ASN A 125 -1.07 -17.29 6.53
CA ASN A 125 0.32 -17.67 6.36
C ASN A 125 1.19 -17.01 7.44
N TRP A 126 1.00 -15.71 7.70
CA TRP A 126 1.72 -15.00 8.76
C TRP A 126 1.47 -15.59 10.16
N LEU A 127 0.24 -16.00 10.45
CA LEU A 127 -0.07 -16.72 11.69
C LEU A 127 0.68 -18.05 11.81
N LYS A 128 0.82 -18.80 10.71
CA LYS A 128 1.62 -20.05 10.69
C LYS A 128 3.11 -19.79 10.86
N ASP A 129 3.59 -18.67 10.33
CA ASP A 129 4.98 -18.22 10.46
C ASP A 129 5.29 -17.64 11.85
N GLY A 130 4.30 -17.60 12.75
CA GLY A 130 4.45 -17.13 14.11
C GLY A 130 4.42 -15.60 14.27
N ILE A 131 4.01 -14.88 13.22
CA ILE A 131 3.84 -13.43 13.27
C ILE A 131 2.60 -13.10 14.11
N GLN A 132 2.77 -12.23 15.09
CA GLN A 132 1.73 -11.79 16.01
C GLN A 132 1.45 -10.30 15.78
N PRO A 133 0.51 -9.95 14.89
CA PRO A 133 0.16 -8.56 14.63
C PRO A 133 -0.54 -7.95 15.86
N THR A 134 -0.18 -6.71 16.20
CA THR A 134 -0.79 -5.94 17.29
C THR A 134 -1.80 -4.93 16.76
N VAL A 135 -1.64 -4.47 15.51
CA VAL A 135 -2.50 -3.49 14.85
C VAL A 135 -2.79 -3.95 13.42
N ILE A 136 -4.03 -3.73 12.97
CA ILE A 136 -4.45 -3.97 11.59
C ILE A 136 -5.03 -2.67 11.04
N LEU A 137 -4.45 -2.19 9.94
CA LEU A 137 -4.94 -1.07 9.15
C LEU A 137 -5.61 -1.62 7.90
N VAL A 138 -6.81 -1.13 7.60
CA VAL A 138 -7.64 -1.57 6.47
C VAL A 138 -8.23 -0.36 5.77
N ASP A 139 -7.97 -0.22 4.46
CA ASP A 139 -8.62 0.75 3.57
C ASP A 139 -9.34 0.03 2.43
N PRO A 140 -10.48 -0.63 2.71
CA PRO A 140 -11.17 -1.46 1.72
C PRO A 140 -11.85 -0.62 0.63
N PRO A 141 -12.13 -1.22 -0.54
CA PRO A 141 -12.94 -0.58 -1.57
C PRO A 141 -14.37 -0.31 -1.06
N ARG A 142 -15.16 0.46 -1.82
CA ARG A 142 -16.55 0.86 -1.47
C ARG A 142 -17.48 -0.28 -1.01
N LYS A 143 -17.20 -1.52 -1.38
CA LYS A 143 -17.98 -2.70 -0.96
C LYS A 143 -17.73 -3.12 0.50
N GLY A 144 -16.72 -2.53 1.16
CA GLY A 144 -16.32 -2.87 2.52
C GLY A 144 -15.54 -4.18 2.58
N LEU A 145 -15.43 -4.71 3.80
CA LEU A 145 -14.86 -6.04 4.09
C LEU A 145 -15.97 -7.08 4.07
N THR A 146 -15.66 -8.27 3.56
CA THR A 146 -16.56 -9.44 3.53
C THR A 146 -15.97 -10.57 4.33
#